data_AF-A0A0P9W316-F1
#
_entry.id   AF-A0A0P9W316-F1
#
_cell.length_a   1.000
_cell.length_b   1.000
_cell.length_c   1.000
_cell.angle_alpha   90.00
_cell.angle_beta   90.00
_cell.angle_gamma   90.00
#
_symmetry.space_group_name_H-M   'P 1'
#
loop_
_entity.id
_entity.type
_entity.pdbx_description
1 polymer ?
#
loop_
_entity_poly.entity_id
_entity_poly.type
_entity_poly.pdbx_seq_one_letter_code
_entity_poly.pdbx_strand_id
1 'polypeptide(L)'
;MRPMDGAAGAQALRTTLEEARNGLDPIYSCGATDPHAASMALPIYGPIQELIGALVLSGPASRLTEEHAGRLRKIFSEVADDLMRSLGGKTLRDDRQSAESDSIEAVS
;
A
#
# COMPACT_ATOMS: atom_id res chain seq x y z
N MET A 1 1.75 -10.30 -20.33
CA MET A 1 2.41 -9.39 -19.38
C MET A 1 3.08 -8.29 -20.18
N ARG A 2 2.75 -7.02 -19.91
CA ARG A 2 3.37 -5.84 -20.51
C ARG A 2 4.61 -5.45 -19.68
N PRO A 3 5.60 -4.75 -20.25
CA PRO A 3 6.86 -4.42 -19.57
C PRO A 3 6.69 -3.73 -18.20
N MET A 4 5.63 -2.92 -18.03
CA MET A 4 5.40 -2.15 -16.81
C MET A 4 4.59 -2.88 -15.73
N ASP A 5 4.14 -4.11 -15.97
CA ASP A 5 3.33 -4.84 -15.00
C ASP A 5 4.12 -5.13 -13.70
N GLY A 6 5.46 -5.13 -13.75
CA GLY A 6 6.32 -5.29 -12.58
C GLY A 6 6.48 -4.05 -11.69
N ALA A 7 6.02 -2.87 -12.12
CA ALA A 7 6.22 -1.64 -11.35
C ALA A 7 5.30 -1.59 -10.12
N ALA A 8 5.82 -1.07 -8.99
CA ALA A 8 5.09 -1.00 -7.73
C ALA A 8 3.71 -0.32 -7.89
N GLY A 9 3.64 0.80 -8.62
CA GLY A 9 2.38 1.49 -8.88
C GLY A 9 1.38 0.65 -9.69
N ALA A 10 1.86 -0.11 -10.68
CA ALA A 10 0.99 -0.99 -11.48
C ALA A 10 0.47 -2.18 -10.65
N GLN A 11 1.30 -2.70 -9.74
CA GLN A 11 0.88 -3.74 -8.80
C GLN A 11 -0.14 -3.21 -7.79
N ALA A 12 0.10 -2.03 -7.20
CA ALA A 12 -0.83 -1.38 -6.29
C ALA A 12 -2.20 -1.13 -6.95
N LEU A 13 -2.23 -0.70 -8.22
CA LEU A 13 -3.47 -0.49 -8.96
C LEU A 13 -4.24 -1.78 -9.29
N ARG A 14 -3.63 -2.95 -9.10
CA ARG A 14 -4.30 -4.25 -9.25
C ARG A 14 -4.64 -4.89 -7.91
N THR A 15 -4.23 -4.30 -6.80
CA THR A 15 -4.51 -4.83 -5.47
C THR A 15 -5.98 -4.64 -5.13
N THR A 16 -6.64 -5.75 -4.85
CA THR A 16 -8.02 -5.79 -4.39
C THR A 16 -8.12 -5.30 -2.94
N LEU A 17 -9.30 -4.81 -2.56
CA LEU A 17 -9.56 -4.39 -1.18
C LEU A 17 -9.34 -5.53 -0.17
N GLU A 18 -9.69 -6.76 -0.55
CA GLU A 18 -9.53 -7.94 0.30
C GLU A 18 -8.05 -8.22 0.59
N GLU A 19 -7.20 -8.21 -0.44
CA GLU A 19 -5.75 -8.32 -0.28
C GLU A 19 -5.20 -7.20 0.62
N ALA A 20 -5.69 -5.98 0.43
CA ALA A 20 -5.29 -4.82 1.23
C ALA A 20 -5.64 -4.98 2.71
N ARG A 21 -6.84 -5.49 3.02
CA ARG A 21 -7.32 -5.76 4.38
C ARG A 21 -6.56 -6.89 5.09
N ASN A 22 -6.03 -7.85 4.33
CA ASN A 22 -5.27 -8.97 4.88
C ASN A 22 -3.84 -8.60 5.34
N GLY A 23 -3.52 -7.30 5.41
CA GLY A 23 -2.24 -6.80 5.91
C GLY A 23 -1.23 -6.55 4.81
N LEU A 24 -1.58 -5.68 3.87
CA LEU A 24 -0.71 -5.33 2.75
C LEU A 24 0.41 -4.38 3.17
N ASP A 25 1.63 -4.80 2.83
CA ASP A 25 2.83 -3.98 2.92
C ASP A 25 3.01 -3.13 1.66
N PRO A 26 3.67 -1.96 1.78
CA PRO A 26 4.05 -1.18 0.61
C PRO A 26 4.82 -2.05 -0.39
N ILE A 27 4.29 -2.12 -1.60
CA ILE A 27 4.85 -2.91 -2.68
C ILE A 27 6.10 -2.19 -3.16
N TYR A 28 7.26 -2.85 -3.14
CA TYR A 28 8.51 -2.31 -3.64
C TYR A 28 8.87 -2.91 -5.00
N SER A 29 9.43 -2.10 -5.89
CA SER A 29 9.99 -2.54 -7.16
C SER A 29 11.26 -1.75 -7.50
N CYS A 30 12.26 -2.41 -8.06
CA CYS A 30 13.49 -1.80 -8.57
C CYS A 30 13.76 -2.30 -9.98
N GLY A 31 14.13 -1.41 -10.90
CA GLY A 31 14.47 -1.82 -12.27
C GLY A 31 13.27 -2.15 -13.17
N ALA A 32 12.04 -1.97 -12.70
CA ALA A 32 10.83 -2.43 -13.42
C ALA A 32 10.54 -1.63 -14.70
N THR A 33 10.78 -0.31 -14.68
CA THR A 33 10.63 0.58 -15.83
C THR A 33 11.97 1.11 -16.34
N ASP A 34 12.89 1.37 -15.40
CA ASP A 34 14.25 1.83 -15.66
C ASP A 34 15.21 1.16 -14.66
N PRO A 35 16.37 0.62 -15.11
CA PRO A 35 17.33 -0.09 -14.24
C PRO A 35 17.85 0.71 -13.04
N HIS A 36 17.82 2.05 -13.12
CA HIS A 36 18.32 2.94 -12.08
C HIS A 36 17.21 3.55 -11.23
N ALA A 37 15.95 3.17 -11.47
CA ALA A 37 14.79 3.63 -10.71
C ALA A 37 14.25 2.53 -9.79
N ALA A 38 13.83 2.96 -8.60
CA ALA A 38 13.05 2.17 -7.68
C ALA A 38 11.79 2.94 -7.25
N SER A 39 10.79 2.21 -6.79
CA SER A 39 9.56 2.77 -6.27
C SER A 39 8.93 1.88 -5.22
N MET A 40 8.20 2.49 -4.30
CA MET A 40 7.28 1.79 -3.40
C MET A 40 5.86 2.37 -3.53
N ALA A 41 4.85 1.53 -3.41
CA ALA A 41 3.46 1.94 -3.62
C ALA A 41 2.46 1.27 -2.69
N LEU A 42 1.35 1.96 -2.43
CA LEU A 42 0.17 1.44 -1.76
C LEU A 42 -1.10 1.80 -2.55
N PRO A 43 -2.10 0.92 -2.62
CA PRO A 43 -3.42 1.26 -3.14
C PRO A 43 -4.11 2.26 -2.22
N ILE A 44 -4.92 3.14 -2.80
CA ILE A 44 -5.75 4.10 -2.08
C ILE A 44 -7.20 3.81 -2.42
N TYR A 45 -8.01 3.62 -1.37
CA TYR A 45 -9.43 3.34 -1.49
C TYR A 45 -10.27 4.54 -1.06
N GLY A 46 -11.40 4.73 -1.74
CA GLY A 46 -12.35 5.79 -1.45
C GLY A 46 -13.36 5.44 -0.33
N PRO A 47 -14.32 6.34 -0.07
CA PRO A 47 -15.38 6.17 0.94
C PRO A 47 -16.27 4.95 0.72
N ILE A 48 -16.46 4.52 -0.53
CA ILE A 48 -17.26 3.34 -0.86
C ILE A 48 -16.39 2.08 -1.07
N GLN A 49 -15.14 2.12 -0.58
CA GLN A 49 -14.15 1.04 -0.63
C GLN A 49 -13.75 0.62 -2.06
N GLU A 50 -13.94 1.52 -3.01
CA GLU A 50 -13.48 1.43 -4.38
C GLU A 50 -12.02 1.83 -4.49
N LEU A 51 -11.26 1.15 -5.37
CA LEU A 51 -9.90 1.57 -5.67
C LEU A 51 -9.94 2.85 -6.50
N ILE A 52 -9.44 3.96 -5.93
CA ILE A 52 -9.42 5.26 -6.63
C ILE A 52 -8.05 5.60 -7.21
N GLY A 53 -6.99 4.92 -6.75
CA GLY A 53 -5.63 5.18 -7.21
C GLY A 53 -4.56 4.48 -6.38
N ALA A 54 -3.32 4.96 -6.52
CA ALA A 54 -2.17 4.47 -5.75
C ALA A 54 -1.28 5.64 -5.30
N LEU A 55 -0.82 5.57 -4.06
CA LEU A 55 0.26 6.44 -3.56
C LEU A 55 1.59 5.79 -3.94
N VAL A 56 2.47 6.56 -4.59
CA VAL A 56 3.77 6.05 -5.06
C VAL A 56 4.89 6.98 -4.61
N LEU A 57 5.91 6.43 -3.98
CA LEU A 57 7.19 7.09 -3.76
C LEU A 57 8.21 6.50 -4.74
N SER A 58 8.82 7.34 -5.58
CA SER A 58 9.87 6.95 -6.52
C SER A 58 11.20 7.61 -6.19
N GLY A 59 12.29 6.95 -6.56
CA GLY A 59 13.63 7.49 -6.40
C GLY A 59 14.69 6.66 -7.12
N PRO A 60 15.95 7.12 -7.10
CA PRO A 60 17.07 6.35 -7.63
C PRO A 60 17.23 5.05 -6.84
N ALA A 61 17.45 3.94 -7.55
CA ALA A 61 17.70 2.62 -6.98
C ALA A 61 18.89 2.60 -6.00
N SER A 62 19.85 3.53 -6.16
CA SER A 62 20.98 3.69 -5.25
C SER A 62 20.62 4.31 -3.89
N ARG A 63 19.48 4.99 -3.77
CA ARG A 63 19.02 5.64 -2.52
C ARG A 63 17.76 5.02 -1.95
N LEU A 64 16.79 4.71 -2.80
CA LEU A 64 15.57 4.00 -2.42
C LEU A 64 15.84 2.51 -2.55
N THR A 65 16.74 2.00 -1.73
CA THR A 65 17.01 0.56 -1.63
C THR A 65 15.84 -0.14 -0.94
N GLU A 66 15.73 -1.46 -1.10
CA GLU A 66 14.71 -2.26 -0.40
C GLU A 66 14.80 -2.09 1.12
N GLU A 67 16.01 -2.07 1.67
CA GLU A 67 16.25 -1.82 3.09
C GLU A 67 15.75 -0.42 3.52
N HIS A 68 15.99 0.61 2.69
CA HIS A 68 15.51 1.95 2.97
C HIS A 68 13.98 2.05 2.87
N ALA A 69 13.38 1.42 1.86
CA ALA A 69 11.94 1.30 1.72
C ALA A 69 11.32 0.59 2.93
N GLY A 70 11.96 -0.46 3.45
CA GLY A 70 11.56 -1.15 4.68
C GLY A 70 11.52 -0.22 5.89
N ARG A 71 12.49 0.70 6.03
CA ARG A 71 12.46 1.73 7.08
C ARG A 71 11.33 2.74 6.91
N LEU A 72 10.93 3.03 5.67
CA LEU A 72 9.85 3.96 5.34
C LEU A 72 8.47 3.31 5.44
N ARG A 73 8.37 1.98 5.55
CA ARG A 73 7.11 1.23 5.52
C ARG A 73 6.04 1.80 6.45
N LYS A 74 6.41 2.08 7.71
CA LYS A 74 5.47 2.57 8.73
C LYS A 74 4.92 3.95 8.38
N ILE A 75 5.80 4.93 8.15
CA ILE A 75 5.38 6.29 7.85
C ILE A 75 4.62 6.36 6.51
N PHE A 76 5.03 5.59 5.50
CA PHE A 76 4.34 5.57 4.21
C PHE A 76 2.93 4.98 4.31
N SER A 77 2.76 3.97 5.17
CA SER A 77 1.46 3.40 5.51
C SER A 77 0.56 4.40 6.22
N GLU A 78 1.09 5.13 7.20
CA GLU A 78 0.36 6.19 7.92
C GLU A 78 -0.08 7.30 6.97
N VAL A 79 0.79 7.73 6.06
CA VAL A 79 0.45 8.73 5.03
C VAL A 79 -0.64 8.23 4.07
N ALA A 80 -0.60 6.95 3.68
CA ALA A 80 -1.66 6.36 2.85
C ALA A 80 -3.00 6.33 3.60
N ASP A 81 -2.98 5.98 4.89
CA ASP A 81 -4.17 5.98 5.76
C ASP A 81 -4.74 7.39 5.95
N ASP A 82 -3.89 8.39 6.14
CA ASP A 82 -4.29 9.80 6.22
C ASP A 82 -4.86 10.33 4.91
N LEU A 83 -4.31 9.90 3.77
CA LEU A 83 -4.84 10.23 2.46
C LEU A 83 -6.24 9.63 2.28
N MET A 84 -6.43 8.34 2.61
CA MET A 84 -7.75 7.69 2.56
C MET A 84 -8.76 8.42 3.47
N ARG A 85 -8.38 8.78 4.71
CA ARG A 85 -9.22 9.58 5.62
C ARG A 85 -9.60 10.93 5.04
N SER A 86 -8.64 11.63 4.44
CA SER A 86 -8.86 12.95 3.84
C SER A 86 -9.82 12.91 2.64
N LEU A 87 -9.94 11.76 1.99
CA LEU A 87 -10.88 11.50 0.91
C LEU A 87 -12.26 11.01 1.40
N GLY A 88 -12.44 10.88 2.72
CA GLY A 88 -13.66 10.35 3.35
C GLY A 88 -13.69 8.81 3.47
N GLY A 89 -12.59 8.15 3.13
CA GLY A 89 -12.38 6.71 3.25
C GLY A 89 -12.17 6.22 4.68
N LYS A 90 -12.39 4.91 4.88
CA LYS A 90 -11.92 4.19 6.07
C LYS A 90 -10.48 3.73 5.85
N THR A 91 -9.73 3.55 6.93
CA THR A 91 -8.36 3.05 6.81
C THR A 91 -8.33 1.53 6.89
N LEU A 92 -7.44 0.93 6.14
CA LEU A 92 -7.28 -0.53 6.09
C LEU A 92 -6.84 -1.10 7.44
N ARG A 93 -6.22 -0.27 8.29
CA ARG A 93 -5.68 -0.65 9.60
C ARG A 93 -6.68 -0.47 10.74
N ASP A 94 -7.66 0.43 10.61
CA ASP A 94 -8.79 0.51 11.55
C ASP A 94 -9.68 -0.74 11.48
N ASP A 95 -9.87 -1.28 10.26
CA ASP A 95 -10.64 -2.52 10.03
C ASP A 95 -9.97 -3.74 10.71
N ARG A 96 -8.63 -3.78 10.80
CA ARG A 96 -7.89 -4.88 11.47
C ARG A 96 -8.10 -4.87 12.99
N GLN A 97 -8.15 -3.69 13.60
CA GLN A 97 -8.39 -3.55 15.04
C GLN A 97 -9.83 -3.89 15.44
N SER A 98 -10.79 -3.61 14.56
CA SER A 98 -12.19 -4.01 14.78
C SER A 98 -12.38 -5.53 14.60
N ALA A 99 -11.77 -6.15 13.58
CA ALA A 99 -11.82 -7.61 13.38
C ALA A 99 -11.11 -8.42 14.48
N GLU A 100 -9.97 -7.94 15.02
CA GLU A 100 -9.31 -8.55 16.18
C GLU A 100 -10.15 -8.42 17.46
N SER A 101 -10.92 -7.33 17.60
CA SER A 101 -11.76 -7.10 18.78
C SER A 101 -13.03 -7.96 18.78
N ASP A 102 -13.71 -8.11 17.63
CA ASP A 102 -14.88 -9.01 17.48
C ASP A 102 -14.52 -10.50 17.71
N SER A 103 -13.29 -10.89 17.37
CA SER A 103 -12.81 -12.26 17.56
C SER A 103 -12.52 -12.61 19.03
N ILE A 104 -12.22 -11.61 19.87
CA ILE A 104 -11.97 -11.80 21.31
C ILE A 104 -13.30 -11.86 22.09
N GLU A 105 -14.32 -11.13 21.64
CA GLU A 105 -15.63 -11.10 22.28
C GLU A 105 -16.47 -12.36 21.99
N ALA A 106 -16.28 -13.03 20.85
CA ALA A 106 -16.95 -14.28 20.50
C ALA A 106 -16.43 -15.55 21.25
N VAL A 107 -15.39 -15.41 22.07
CA VAL A 107 -14.75 -16.51 22.81
C VAL A 107 -14.97 -16.39 24.33
N SER A 108 -15.73 -15.39 24.80
CA SER A 108 -16.18 -15.23 26.20
C SER A 108 -17.66 -15.56 26.36
#